data_AF-A0A9D1Z0Z4-F1
#
_entry.id   AF-A0A9D1Z0Z4-F1
#
_cell.length_a   1.000
_cell.length_b   1.000
_cell.length_c   1.000
_cell.angle_alpha   90.00
_cell.angle_beta   90.00
_cell.angle_gamma   90.00
#
_symmetry.space_group_name_H-M   'P 1'
#
loop_
_entity.id
_entity.type
_entity.pdbx_description
1 polymer ?
#
loop_
_entity_poly.entity_id
_entity_poly.type
_entity_poly.pdbx_seq_one_letter_code
_entity_poly.pdbx_strand_id
1 'polypeptide(L)'
;MKKSMKMNMVTVKTLAFATVLGVGLSSCSDAVETPPVPGAAPVVKTRLANFEGATQALEGENDVTDLRACLFVDGTLSKVYDAPTSVDGGYGIQIDNHAGTLYVVANTEGLLDLNALQERSISESEWLELSVGMKDAAPARFFSGKLQLDGLENSQTELPVTLKRGVARFDLQLRTAGVASVSSITLKNAAQSAYLFPVEGDLSPADVTRQDAVATISEPLTKDTQAVLYVYEQENDGLEIVVEAEIDGKATTLRKTLDCALERNKIYTLTVRKDVIDVRLDVSFDEWEEGSDTELTPTRR
;
A
#
# COMPACT_ATOMS: atom_id res chain seq x y z
N MET A 1 65.08 47.47 40.74
CA MET A 1 66.15 46.64 41.35
C MET A 1 65.63 46.11 42.68
N LYS A 2 65.81 44.80 42.95
CA LYS A 2 65.89 44.12 44.28
C LYS A 2 64.91 44.66 45.36
N LYS A 3 64.00 43.89 45.96
CA LYS A 3 64.26 42.66 46.71
C LYS A 3 62.91 42.17 47.30
N SER A 4 62.73 40.86 47.27
CA SER A 4 61.84 40.09 48.15
C SER A 4 62.02 40.46 49.64
N MET A 5 60.97 40.37 50.45
CA MET A 5 60.84 39.29 51.45
C MET A 5 60.00 39.69 52.69
N LYS A 6 59.21 38.70 53.14
CA LYS A 6 58.81 38.36 54.53
C LYS A 6 57.40 38.72 55.03
N MET A 7 56.65 37.62 55.10
CA MET A 7 55.56 37.22 55.99
C MET A 7 55.90 37.35 57.50
N ASN A 8 54.86 37.14 58.33
CA ASN A 8 54.81 36.86 59.78
C ASN A 8 54.64 38.08 60.71
N MET A 9 53.78 38.12 61.74
CA MET A 9 52.98 37.09 62.43
C MET A 9 52.02 37.75 63.45
N VAL A 10 50.81 37.18 63.57
CA VAL A 10 50.00 36.98 64.80
C VAL A 10 49.53 38.19 65.62
N THR A 11 48.21 38.29 65.76
CA THR A 11 47.61 38.35 67.11
C THR A 11 46.41 37.41 67.14
N VAL A 12 46.56 36.33 67.91
CA VAL A 12 45.50 35.41 68.32
C VAL A 12 44.71 36.09 69.44
N LYS A 13 43.38 36.15 69.31
CA LYS A 13 42.49 36.15 70.47
C LYS A 13 41.40 35.10 70.25
N THR A 14 41.42 34.15 71.16
CA THR A 14 40.56 32.97 71.25
C THR A 14 39.21 33.31 71.88
N LEU A 15 38.20 32.58 71.44
CA LEU A 15 37.06 32.05 72.20
C LEU A 15 35.86 32.97 72.49
N ALA A 16 34.75 32.69 71.80
CA ALA A 16 33.51 32.26 72.46
C ALA A 16 32.64 31.46 71.48
N PHE A 17 32.41 30.21 71.83
CA PHE A 17 31.48 29.26 71.20
C PHE A 17 30.05 29.65 71.58
N ALA A 18 29.15 29.78 70.60
CA ALA A 18 27.72 29.62 70.80
C ALA A 18 27.11 29.07 69.51
N THR A 19 27.04 27.76 69.46
CA THR A 19 26.39 26.95 68.44
C THR A 19 24.88 27.20 68.50
N VAL A 20 24.29 27.73 67.42
CA VAL A 20 22.88 27.55 67.10
C VAL A 20 22.83 26.92 65.71
N LEU A 21 22.47 25.64 65.68
CA LEU A 21 22.14 24.90 64.47
C LEU A 21 20.97 25.59 63.78
N GLY A 22 21.23 26.30 62.69
CA GLY A 22 20.26 26.53 61.64
C GLY A 22 20.40 25.40 60.63
N VAL A 23 19.55 24.37 60.73
CA VAL A 23 19.40 23.36 59.67
C VAL A 23 18.75 24.05 58.48
N GLY A 24 19.58 24.58 57.58
CA GLY A 24 19.16 24.90 56.23
C GLY A 24 18.99 23.58 55.48
N LEU A 25 17.75 23.16 55.27
CA LEU A 25 17.44 22.15 54.27
C LEU A 25 17.72 22.77 52.90
N SER A 26 18.99 22.69 52.49
CA SER A 26 19.36 22.80 51.09
C SER A 26 18.81 21.54 50.42
N SER A 27 17.62 21.67 49.84
CA SER A 27 17.07 20.68 48.92
C SER A 27 17.92 20.70 47.66
N CYS A 28 19.04 19.98 47.67
CA CYS A 28 19.57 19.39 46.44
C CYS A 28 18.55 18.32 46.03
N SER A 29 17.52 18.73 45.30
CA SER A 29 16.80 17.76 44.48
C SER A 29 17.77 17.42 43.36
N ASP A 30 18.52 16.33 43.53
CA ASP A 30 18.92 15.55 42.37
C ASP A 30 17.60 15.21 41.68
N ALA A 31 17.30 15.94 40.61
CA ALA A 31 16.29 15.52 39.68
C ALA A 31 16.82 14.20 39.14
N VAL A 32 16.34 13.10 39.71
CA VAL A 32 16.33 11.83 39.01
C VAL A 32 15.58 12.15 37.73
N GLU A 33 16.33 12.33 36.64
CA GLU A 33 15.76 12.26 35.30
C GLU A 33 15.10 10.89 35.26
N THR A 34 13.78 10.88 35.45
CA THR A 34 12.98 9.72 35.13
C THR A 34 13.35 9.40 33.69
N PRO A 35 13.88 8.19 33.40
CA PRO A 35 14.09 7.81 32.02
C PRO A 35 12.76 8.07 31.30
N PRO A 36 12.79 8.69 30.11
CA PRO A 36 11.57 9.02 29.40
C PRO A 36 10.72 7.75 29.37
N VAL A 37 9.49 7.84 29.89
CA VAL A 37 8.53 6.75 29.76
C VAL A 37 8.55 6.37 28.29
N PRO A 38 8.83 5.11 27.92
CA PRO A 38 8.82 4.72 26.52
C PRO A 38 7.49 5.21 25.94
N GLY A 39 7.57 6.08 24.93
CA GLY A 39 6.37 6.48 24.20
C GLY A 39 5.63 5.23 23.74
N ALA A 40 4.31 5.31 23.60
CA ALA A 40 3.57 4.21 23.02
C ALA A 40 4.21 3.83 21.67
N ALA A 41 4.49 2.54 21.47
CA ALA A 41 5.09 2.09 20.22
C ALA A 41 4.22 2.52 19.04
N PRO A 42 4.81 3.01 17.93
CA PRO A 42 4.03 3.45 16.79
C PRO A 42 3.21 2.30 16.21
N VAL A 43 1.98 2.60 15.82
CA VAL A 43 1.07 1.67 15.17
C VAL A 43 0.77 2.17 13.77
N VAL A 44 1.13 1.36 12.79
CA VAL A 44 0.77 1.58 11.39
C VAL A 44 -0.66 1.12 11.19
N LYS A 45 -1.57 2.03 10.88
CA LYS A 45 -2.98 1.74 10.60
C LYS A 45 -3.18 1.56 9.10
N THR A 46 -3.67 0.40 8.71
CA THR A 46 -3.95 0.14 7.29
C THR A 46 -5.35 0.60 6.92
N ARG A 47 -5.49 1.16 5.72
CA ARG A 47 -6.78 1.38 5.07
C ARG A 47 -6.69 0.87 3.64
N LEU A 48 -7.76 0.27 3.15
CA LEU A 48 -7.85 -0.05 1.73
C LEU A 48 -8.17 1.21 0.94
N ALA A 49 -7.52 1.36 -0.21
CA ALA A 49 -7.93 2.35 -1.19
C ALA A 49 -9.34 2.02 -1.70
N ASN A 50 -10.17 3.04 -1.87
CA ASN A 50 -11.41 2.89 -2.61
C ASN A 50 -11.11 2.58 -4.09
N PHE A 51 -12.08 2.01 -4.79
CA PHE A 51 -12.07 2.04 -6.25
C PHE A 51 -12.39 3.47 -6.74
N GLU A 52 -11.88 3.84 -7.90
CA GLU A 52 -12.17 5.12 -8.55
C GLU A 52 -13.49 5.02 -9.35
N GLY A 53 -14.35 6.05 -9.26
CA GLY A 53 -15.68 6.07 -9.90
C GLY A 53 -16.87 5.85 -8.95
N ALA A 54 -18.11 6.00 -9.47
CA ALA A 54 -19.35 5.99 -8.69
C ALA A 54 -19.76 4.62 -8.11
N THR A 55 -18.91 3.60 -8.27
CA THR A 55 -19.27 2.20 -8.07
C THR A 55 -18.49 1.61 -6.89
N GLN A 56 -19.21 1.12 -5.88
CA GLN A 56 -18.61 0.57 -4.66
C GLN A 56 -17.89 -0.76 -4.92
N ALA A 57 -16.98 -1.13 -4.01
CA ALA A 57 -16.44 -2.47 -3.94
C ALA A 57 -17.57 -3.48 -3.76
N LEU A 58 -17.45 -4.62 -4.44
CA LEU A 58 -18.38 -5.74 -4.29
C LEU A 58 -18.10 -6.50 -3.00
N GLU A 59 -19.09 -7.26 -2.54
CA GLU A 59 -18.93 -8.19 -1.43
C GLU A 59 -17.73 -9.12 -1.67
N GLY A 60 -16.86 -9.27 -0.67
CA GLY A 60 -15.66 -10.09 -0.76
C GLY A 60 -14.45 -9.45 -1.46
N GLU A 61 -14.60 -8.35 -2.21
CA GLU A 61 -13.44 -7.70 -2.87
C GLU A 61 -12.50 -7.01 -1.90
N ASN A 62 -12.98 -6.69 -0.70
CA ASN A 62 -12.24 -5.98 0.34
C ASN A 62 -11.86 -6.87 1.52
N ASP A 63 -12.13 -8.17 1.41
CA ASP A 63 -11.82 -9.11 2.49
C ASP A 63 -10.30 -9.23 2.61
N VAL A 64 -9.80 -8.96 3.82
CA VAL A 64 -8.39 -9.14 4.18
C VAL A 64 -8.28 -10.42 5.01
N THR A 65 -7.68 -11.45 4.44
CA THR A 65 -7.52 -12.78 5.08
C THR A 65 -6.19 -12.91 5.81
N ASP A 66 -5.16 -12.21 5.33
CA ASP A 66 -3.85 -12.08 5.99
C ASP A 66 -3.30 -10.67 5.79
N LEU A 67 -2.49 -10.21 6.76
CA LEU A 67 -1.79 -8.93 6.71
C LEU A 67 -0.40 -9.09 7.34
N ARG A 68 0.65 -8.75 6.60
CA ARG A 68 2.04 -8.74 7.07
C ARG A 68 2.74 -7.48 6.61
N ALA A 69 3.87 -7.17 7.22
CA ALA A 69 4.72 -6.08 6.76
C ALA A 69 6.20 -6.42 6.79
N CYS A 70 6.95 -5.88 5.85
CA CYS A 70 8.37 -6.07 5.63
C CYS A 70 9.07 -4.73 5.81
N LEU A 71 9.96 -4.64 6.79
CA LEU A 71 10.74 -3.45 7.10
C LEU A 71 12.12 -3.55 6.46
N PHE A 72 12.42 -2.58 5.61
CA PHE A 72 13.73 -2.41 4.99
C PHE A 72 14.48 -1.30 5.71
N VAL A 73 15.69 -1.59 6.17
CA VAL A 73 16.61 -0.62 6.77
C VAL A 73 17.91 -0.69 5.99
N ASP A 74 18.43 0.46 5.60
CA ASP A 74 19.63 0.59 4.76
C ASP A 74 19.57 -0.28 3.48
N GLY A 75 18.38 -0.39 2.88
CA GLY A 75 18.13 -1.13 1.63
C GLY A 75 18.06 -2.65 1.78
N THR A 76 17.96 -3.19 2.99
CA THR A 76 17.90 -4.66 3.25
C THR A 76 16.71 -5.02 4.12
N LEU A 77 16.10 -6.19 3.85
CA LEU A 77 14.98 -6.69 4.65
C LEU A 77 15.46 -7.03 6.07
N SER A 78 15.13 -6.17 7.02
CA SER A 78 15.57 -6.29 8.41
C SER A 78 14.57 -7.07 9.28
N LYS A 79 13.27 -6.99 8.98
CA LYS A 79 12.23 -7.60 9.82
C LYS A 79 10.92 -7.79 9.05
N VAL A 80 10.22 -8.89 9.35
CA VAL A 80 8.84 -9.15 8.96
C VAL A 80 7.96 -9.14 10.21
N TYR A 81 6.82 -8.46 10.11
CA TYR A 81 5.80 -8.36 11.14
C TYR A 81 4.60 -9.25 10.77
N ASP A 82 4.27 -10.18 11.66
CA ASP A 82 3.36 -11.31 11.37
C ASP A 82 2.05 -11.27 12.16
N ALA A 83 1.96 -10.36 13.12
CA ALA A 83 0.86 -10.26 14.06
C ALA A 83 0.17 -8.90 13.91
N PRO A 84 -0.86 -8.79 13.05
CA PRO A 84 -1.66 -7.58 13.03
C PRO A 84 -2.31 -7.37 14.39
N THR A 85 -2.28 -6.14 14.88
CA THR A 85 -3.00 -5.69 16.07
C THR A 85 -4.36 -5.16 15.66
N SER A 86 -5.40 -5.42 16.45
CA SER A 86 -6.72 -4.81 16.20
C SER A 86 -6.66 -3.31 16.51
N VAL A 87 -7.11 -2.49 15.56
CA VAL A 87 -7.27 -1.04 15.72
C VAL A 87 -8.71 -0.67 15.39
N ASP A 88 -9.13 0.52 15.82
CA ASP A 88 -10.45 1.02 15.44
C ASP A 88 -10.55 1.14 13.91
N GLY A 89 -11.57 0.52 13.32
CA GLY A 89 -11.80 0.55 11.88
C GLY A 89 -10.90 -0.35 11.01
N GLY A 90 -10.08 -1.25 11.57
CA GLY A 90 -9.30 -2.18 10.74
C GLY A 90 -8.17 -2.92 11.44
N TYR A 91 -7.06 -3.07 10.72
CA TYR A 91 -5.86 -3.78 11.16
C TYR A 91 -4.70 -2.81 11.33
N GLY A 92 -3.88 -3.04 12.35
CA GLY A 92 -2.68 -2.28 12.63
C GLY A 92 -1.44 -3.16 12.69
N ILE A 93 -0.27 -2.58 12.49
CA ILE A 93 1.02 -3.24 12.70
C ILE A 93 1.82 -2.38 13.69
N GLN A 94 2.09 -2.94 14.86
CA GLN A 94 2.94 -2.26 15.84
C GLN A 94 4.41 -2.41 15.42
N ILE A 95 5.08 -1.28 15.21
CA ILE A 95 6.49 -1.21 14.80
C ILE A 95 7.37 -0.75 15.97
N ASP A 96 8.67 -0.97 15.87
CA ASP A 96 9.60 -0.71 16.97
C ASP A 96 10.08 0.74 17.01
N ASN A 97 10.24 1.37 15.84
CA ASN A 97 10.74 2.75 15.68
C ASN A 97 10.42 3.31 14.28
N HIS A 98 10.75 4.58 14.06
CA HIS A 98 10.66 5.25 12.76
C HIS A 98 11.99 5.19 12.01
N ALA A 99 12.31 4.05 11.40
CA ALA A 99 13.51 3.89 10.59
C ALA A 99 13.24 3.07 9.33
N GLY A 100 13.72 3.55 8.18
CA GLY A 100 13.66 2.85 6.90
C GLY A 100 12.30 2.93 6.20
N THR A 101 12.02 1.91 5.39
CA THR A 101 10.82 1.80 4.56
C THR A 101 10.01 0.58 4.99
N LEU A 102 8.73 0.78 5.31
CA LEU A 102 7.82 -0.31 5.63
C LEU A 102 6.93 -0.62 4.43
N TYR A 103 6.98 -1.86 3.97
CA TYR A 103 6.09 -2.40 2.96
C TYR A 103 5.03 -3.27 3.63
N VAL A 104 3.77 -3.03 3.32
CA VAL A 104 2.62 -3.75 3.87
C VAL A 104 1.95 -4.53 2.76
N VAL A 105 1.67 -5.80 3.01
CA VAL A 105 1.04 -6.73 2.07
C VAL A 105 -0.10 -7.48 2.74
N ALA A 106 -1.16 -7.71 1.99
CA ALA A 106 -2.32 -8.49 2.42
C ALA A 106 -2.79 -9.46 1.35
N ASN A 107 -3.42 -10.55 1.79
CA ASN A 107 -3.88 -11.65 0.94
C ASN A 107 -2.72 -12.29 0.15
N THR A 108 -1.58 -12.45 0.81
CA THR A 108 -0.34 -13.01 0.22
C THR A 108 0.05 -14.37 0.78
N GLU A 109 -0.76 -14.92 1.70
CA GLU A 109 -0.53 -16.26 2.22
C GLU A 109 -0.51 -17.30 1.08
N GLY A 110 0.55 -18.11 1.05
CA GLY A 110 0.79 -19.10 0.01
C GLY A 110 1.25 -18.54 -1.34
N LEU A 111 1.32 -17.22 -1.50
CA LEU A 111 1.89 -16.56 -2.68
C LEU A 111 3.38 -16.23 -2.50
N LEU A 112 3.78 -15.91 -1.26
CA LEU A 112 5.14 -15.51 -0.90
C LEU A 112 5.58 -16.21 0.39
N ASP A 113 6.86 -16.59 0.46
CA ASP A 113 7.50 -17.05 1.70
C ASP A 113 8.31 -15.92 2.33
N LEU A 114 7.62 -15.00 3.03
CA LEU A 114 8.26 -13.82 3.62
C LEU A 114 9.33 -14.18 4.68
N ASN A 115 9.20 -15.35 5.33
CA ASN A 115 10.19 -15.80 6.31
C ASN A 115 11.48 -16.21 5.61
N ALA A 116 11.40 -16.98 4.52
CA ALA A 116 12.56 -17.33 3.72
C ALA A 116 13.23 -16.10 3.09
N LEU A 117 12.45 -15.08 2.69
CA LEU A 117 13.00 -13.81 2.19
C LEU A 117 13.76 -13.06 3.28
N GLN A 118 13.25 -13.02 4.52
CA GLN A 118 13.94 -12.40 5.65
C GLN A 118 15.24 -13.15 6.01
N GLU A 119 15.21 -14.49 6.04
CA GLU A 119 16.39 -15.32 6.31
C GLU A 119 17.51 -15.09 5.30
N ARG A 120 17.15 -14.78 4.04
CA ARG A 120 18.09 -14.42 2.98
C ARG A 120 18.57 -12.98 3.04
N SER A 121 17.92 -12.12 3.84
CA SER A 121 18.19 -10.68 3.91
C SER A 121 18.22 -10.02 2.53
N ILE A 122 17.17 -10.26 1.73
CA ILE A 122 17.07 -9.70 0.38
C ILE A 122 17.17 -8.17 0.38
N SER A 123 17.66 -7.63 -0.74
CA SER A 123 17.68 -6.19 -0.97
C SER A 123 16.29 -5.63 -1.27
N GLU A 124 16.09 -4.34 -1.03
CA GLU A 124 14.86 -3.63 -1.37
C GLU A 124 14.63 -3.61 -2.90
N SER A 125 15.70 -3.58 -3.70
CA SER A 125 15.61 -3.73 -5.16
C SER A 125 15.08 -5.11 -5.56
N GLU A 126 15.60 -6.19 -4.97
CA GLU A 126 15.08 -7.54 -5.24
C GLU A 126 13.63 -7.70 -4.77
N TRP A 127 13.25 -7.04 -3.68
CA TRP A 127 11.87 -7.03 -3.17
C TRP A 127 10.90 -6.38 -4.15
N LEU A 128 11.27 -5.24 -4.72
CA LEU A 128 10.44 -4.52 -5.70
C LEU A 128 10.29 -5.28 -7.03
N GLU A 129 11.23 -6.17 -7.34
CA GLU A 129 11.15 -7.06 -8.51
C GLU A 129 10.30 -8.33 -8.28
N LEU A 130 9.86 -8.60 -7.04
CA LEU A 130 9.01 -9.76 -6.77
C LEU A 130 7.66 -9.64 -7.46
N SER A 131 7.23 -10.75 -8.06
CA SER A 131 5.96 -10.85 -8.77
C SER A 131 5.03 -11.89 -8.15
N VAL A 132 3.74 -11.68 -8.39
CA VAL A 132 2.66 -12.58 -8.02
C VAL A 132 1.98 -13.05 -9.30
N GLY A 133 1.88 -14.37 -9.45
CA GLY A 133 1.25 -15.01 -10.61
C GLY A 133 -0.21 -15.39 -10.39
N MET A 134 -0.83 -16.05 -11.37
CA MET A 134 -2.18 -16.59 -11.26
C MET A 134 -2.34 -17.52 -10.05
N LYS A 135 -3.50 -17.46 -9.40
CA LYS A 135 -3.96 -18.44 -8.41
C LYS A 135 -5.11 -19.23 -9.03
N ASP A 136 -4.89 -20.53 -9.23
CA ASP A 136 -5.76 -21.38 -10.05
C ASP A 136 -5.91 -20.80 -11.47
N ALA A 137 -7.12 -20.47 -11.89
CA ALA A 137 -7.43 -19.92 -13.22
C ALA A 137 -7.69 -18.40 -13.21
N ALA A 138 -7.42 -17.70 -12.11
CA ALA A 138 -7.67 -16.27 -11.97
C ALA A 138 -6.44 -15.52 -11.43
N PRO A 139 -6.32 -14.20 -11.69
CA PRO A 139 -5.30 -13.39 -11.02
C PRO A 139 -5.47 -13.47 -9.50
N ALA A 140 -4.37 -13.67 -8.79
CA ALA A 140 -4.34 -13.58 -7.35
C ALA A 140 -4.69 -12.15 -6.93
N ARG A 141 -5.64 -12.02 -6.00
CA ARG A 141 -6.06 -10.73 -5.47
C ARG A 141 -5.32 -10.47 -4.16
N PHE A 142 -4.34 -9.58 -4.23
CA PHE A 142 -3.58 -9.11 -3.09
C PHE A 142 -3.72 -7.60 -2.93
N PHE A 143 -3.32 -7.09 -1.78
CA PHE A 143 -3.16 -5.66 -1.55
C PHE A 143 -1.73 -5.33 -1.16
N SER A 144 -1.27 -4.17 -1.56
CA SER A 144 0.05 -3.68 -1.21
C SER A 144 0.06 -2.16 -1.00
N GLY A 145 0.92 -1.70 -0.10
CA GLY A 145 1.19 -0.29 0.15
C GLY A 145 2.49 -0.12 0.90
N LYS A 146 3.09 1.07 0.84
CA LYS A 146 4.35 1.34 1.55
C LYS A 146 4.28 2.65 2.32
N LEU A 147 5.18 2.79 3.28
CA LEU A 147 5.31 3.95 4.15
C LEU A 147 6.79 4.23 4.38
N GLN A 148 7.24 5.44 4.08
CA GLN A 148 8.57 5.90 4.50
C GLN A 148 8.50 6.25 5.98
N LEU A 149 9.35 5.63 6.80
CA LEU A 149 9.42 5.90 8.23
C LEU A 149 10.50 6.94 8.57
N ASP A 150 11.54 7.05 7.74
CA ASP A 150 12.60 8.03 7.96
C ASP A 150 12.06 9.46 7.95
N GLY A 151 12.48 10.25 8.94
CA GLY A 151 12.08 11.65 9.07
C GLY A 151 10.76 11.88 9.82
N LEU A 152 10.03 10.81 10.19
CA LEU A 152 8.86 10.93 11.07
C LEU A 152 9.28 11.27 12.50
N GLU A 153 8.48 12.10 13.18
CA GLU A 153 8.77 12.44 14.57
C GLU A 153 8.45 11.25 15.47
N ASN A 154 9.31 10.97 16.47
CA ASN A 154 9.04 9.94 17.48
C ASN A 154 7.75 10.18 18.31
N SER A 155 7.19 11.39 18.24
CA SER A 155 5.90 11.75 18.84
C SER A 155 4.70 11.20 18.06
N GLN A 156 4.87 10.84 16.78
CA GLN A 156 3.82 10.29 15.93
C GLN A 156 3.63 8.81 16.23
N THR A 157 2.52 8.45 16.86
CA THR A 157 2.24 7.06 17.26
C THR A 157 1.20 6.36 16.38
N GLU A 158 0.55 7.10 15.48
CA GLU A 158 -0.41 6.54 14.53
C GLU A 158 0.01 6.90 13.11
N LEU A 159 0.32 5.88 12.31
CA LEU A 159 0.90 6.04 10.99
C LEU A 159 -0.01 5.43 9.92
N PRO A 160 -0.71 6.23 9.09
CA PRO A 160 -1.63 5.67 8.11
C PRO A 160 -0.88 5.15 6.88
N VAL A 161 -1.22 3.93 6.45
CA VAL A 161 -0.80 3.37 5.16
C VAL A 161 -2.02 2.99 4.32
N THR A 162 -2.00 3.36 3.05
CA THR A 162 -3.07 3.05 2.09
C THR A 162 -2.65 1.84 1.26
N LEU A 163 -3.46 0.78 1.27
CA LEU A 163 -3.21 -0.42 0.47
C LEU A 163 -4.04 -0.38 -0.81
N LYS A 164 -3.40 -0.59 -1.96
CA LYS A 164 -4.05 -0.69 -3.28
C LYS A 164 -4.17 -2.15 -3.68
N ARG A 165 -5.23 -2.49 -4.44
CA ARG A 165 -5.39 -3.82 -5.05
C ARG A 165 -4.28 -4.06 -6.08
N GLY A 166 -3.81 -5.29 -6.19
CA GLY A 166 -2.85 -5.73 -7.21
C GLY A 166 -3.45 -5.98 -8.61
N VAL A 167 -4.76 -5.78 -8.77
CA VAL A 167 -5.51 -6.07 -10.00
C VAL A 167 -6.35 -4.89 -10.44
N ALA A 168 -6.64 -4.82 -11.74
CA ALA A 168 -7.70 -4.02 -12.34
C ALA A 168 -9.00 -4.82 -12.45
N ARG A 169 -10.14 -4.14 -12.44
CA ARG A 169 -11.48 -4.73 -12.62
C ARG A 169 -12.12 -4.19 -13.90
N PHE A 170 -12.84 -5.03 -14.63
CA PHE A 170 -13.70 -4.60 -15.73
C PHE A 170 -15.18 -4.76 -15.36
N ASP A 171 -15.96 -3.73 -15.64
CA ASP A 171 -17.41 -3.70 -15.51
C ASP A 171 -18.05 -3.61 -16.92
N LEU A 172 -19.24 -4.16 -17.10
CA LEU A 172 -20.01 -4.12 -18.36
C LEU A 172 -21.21 -3.18 -18.21
N GLN A 173 -21.39 -2.30 -19.19
CA GLN A 173 -22.59 -1.49 -19.37
C GLN A 173 -23.24 -1.76 -20.72
N LEU A 174 -24.54 -2.05 -20.71
CA LEU A 174 -25.33 -2.22 -21.92
C LEU A 174 -26.13 -0.94 -22.18
N ARG A 175 -25.87 -0.30 -23.32
CA ARG A 175 -26.46 0.99 -23.72
C ARG A 175 -27.02 0.87 -25.14
N THR A 176 -27.92 -0.09 -25.33
CA THR A 176 -28.53 -0.39 -26.64
C THR A 176 -30.00 0.02 -26.66
N ALA A 177 -30.46 0.57 -27.78
CA ALA A 177 -31.89 0.67 -28.06
C ALA A 177 -32.35 -0.65 -28.67
N GLY A 178 -32.91 -1.54 -27.84
CA GLY A 178 -33.32 -2.89 -28.25
C GLY A 178 -32.91 -3.96 -27.24
N VAL A 179 -32.95 -5.23 -27.66
CA VAL A 179 -32.49 -6.36 -26.83
C VAL A 179 -31.03 -6.62 -27.14
N ALA A 180 -30.18 -6.65 -26.11
CA ALA A 180 -28.78 -7.04 -26.24
C ALA A 180 -28.42 -8.09 -25.19
N SER A 181 -27.56 -9.02 -25.58
CA SER A 181 -26.94 -9.97 -24.67
C SER A 181 -25.46 -10.15 -25.01
N VAL A 182 -24.61 -10.36 -24.00
CA VAL A 182 -23.18 -10.62 -24.17
C VAL A 182 -22.87 -12.04 -23.69
N SER A 183 -22.30 -12.87 -24.56
CA SER A 183 -21.99 -14.27 -24.26
C SER A 183 -20.52 -14.52 -23.95
N SER A 184 -19.62 -13.63 -24.39
CA SER A 184 -18.19 -13.73 -24.11
C SER A 184 -17.54 -12.35 -24.05
N ILE A 185 -16.60 -12.20 -23.12
CA ILE A 185 -15.69 -11.06 -23.02
C ILE A 185 -14.29 -11.64 -22.88
N THR A 186 -13.35 -11.22 -23.74
CA THR A 186 -11.96 -11.67 -23.72
C THR A 186 -11.03 -10.48 -23.82
N LEU A 187 -10.06 -10.38 -22.89
CA LEU A 187 -8.88 -9.52 -23.05
C LEU A 187 -7.76 -10.35 -23.65
N LYS A 188 -7.30 -9.96 -24.84
CA LYS A 188 -6.19 -10.61 -25.54
C LYS A 188 -4.86 -10.22 -24.94
N ASN A 189 -3.92 -11.16 -24.93
CA ASN A 189 -2.52 -10.93 -24.54
C ASN A 189 -2.35 -10.39 -23.10
N ALA A 190 -3.17 -10.85 -22.16
CA ALA A 190 -3.15 -10.41 -20.77
C ALA A 190 -1.98 -11.03 -19.99
N ALA A 191 -1.25 -10.19 -19.25
CA ALA A 191 -0.21 -10.59 -18.31
C ALA A 191 -0.73 -11.62 -17.29
N GLN A 192 0.08 -12.65 -17.05
CA GLN A 192 -0.21 -13.73 -16.09
C GLN A 192 0.48 -13.53 -14.72
N SER A 193 1.22 -12.43 -14.57
CA SER A 193 1.82 -12.00 -13.30
C SER A 193 1.89 -10.48 -13.24
N ALA A 194 1.96 -9.95 -12.02
CA ALA A 194 2.21 -8.54 -11.72
C ALA A 194 3.29 -8.40 -10.66
N TYR A 195 3.98 -7.27 -10.64
CA TYR A 195 4.81 -6.89 -9.50
C TYR A 195 3.98 -6.76 -8.22
N LEU A 196 4.57 -7.05 -7.07
CA LEU A 196 3.90 -6.90 -5.78
C LEU A 196 3.60 -5.42 -5.46
N PHE A 197 4.47 -4.51 -5.88
CA PHE A 197 4.31 -3.06 -5.75
C PHE A 197 4.26 -2.38 -7.12
N PRO A 198 3.62 -1.20 -7.22
CA PRO A 198 3.72 -0.38 -8.43
C PRO A 198 5.18 -0.07 -8.77
N VAL A 199 5.51 -0.10 -10.05
CA VAL A 199 6.83 0.24 -10.60
C VAL A 199 6.71 1.37 -11.62
N GLU A 200 7.78 2.13 -11.80
CA GLU A 200 7.89 3.06 -12.92
C GLU A 200 8.35 2.32 -14.17
N GLY A 201 7.78 2.64 -15.33
CA GLY A 201 8.16 2.03 -16.61
C GLY A 201 7.33 0.80 -16.96
N ASP A 202 7.98 -0.33 -17.25
CA ASP A 202 7.28 -1.56 -17.66
C ASP A 202 6.49 -2.13 -16.48
N LEU A 203 5.17 -2.08 -16.60
CA LEU A 203 4.23 -2.47 -15.54
C LEU A 203 4.19 -3.99 -15.33
N SER A 204 4.76 -4.78 -16.24
CA SER A 204 4.80 -6.23 -16.13
C SER A 204 6.20 -6.74 -15.78
N PRO A 205 6.31 -7.86 -15.04
CA PRO A 205 7.59 -8.53 -14.83
C PRO A 205 8.34 -8.83 -16.13
N ALA A 206 9.67 -8.71 -16.12
CA ALA A 206 10.50 -8.88 -17.32
C ALA A 206 10.33 -10.25 -18.02
N ASP A 207 9.96 -11.29 -17.27
CA ASP A 207 9.71 -12.65 -17.74
C ASP A 207 8.21 -13.00 -17.85
N VAL A 208 7.34 -11.99 -17.86
CA VAL A 208 5.88 -12.16 -17.90
C VAL A 208 5.45 -13.03 -19.08
N THR A 209 4.62 -14.04 -18.78
CA THR A 209 3.88 -14.77 -19.82
C THR A 209 2.53 -14.09 -20.06
N ARG A 210 2.03 -14.16 -21.29
CA ARG A 210 0.78 -13.53 -21.68
C ARG A 210 -0.17 -14.55 -22.30
N GLN A 211 -1.43 -14.50 -21.91
CA GLN A 211 -2.51 -15.36 -22.39
C GLN A 211 -3.83 -14.59 -22.46
N ASP A 212 -4.81 -15.12 -23.17
CA ASP A 212 -6.13 -14.53 -23.20
C ASP A 212 -6.82 -14.68 -21.83
N ALA A 213 -7.28 -13.56 -21.26
CA ALA A 213 -8.12 -13.57 -20.07
C ALA A 213 -9.60 -13.56 -20.49
N VAL A 214 -10.32 -14.62 -20.12
CA VAL A 214 -11.72 -14.83 -20.53
C VAL A 214 -12.64 -14.67 -19.33
N ALA A 215 -13.67 -13.85 -19.48
CA ALA A 215 -14.70 -13.67 -18.46
C ALA A 215 -15.46 -14.98 -18.22
N THR A 216 -15.74 -15.31 -16.95
CA THR A 216 -16.58 -16.47 -16.62
C THR A 216 -18.05 -16.09 -16.74
N ILE A 217 -18.67 -16.44 -17.87
CA ILE A 217 -20.08 -16.15 -18.18
C ILE A 217 -20.81 -17.47 -18.44
N SER A 218 -21.67 -17.89 -17.51
CA SER A 218 -22.46 -19.12 -17.65
C SER A 218 -23.75 -18.92 -18.44
N GLU A 219 -24.32 -17.72 -18.37
CA GLU A 219 -25.51 -17.30 -19.10
C GLU A 219 -25.27 -15.92 -19.73
N PRO A 220 -25.79 -15.65 -20.94
CA PRO A 220 -25.59 -14.36 -21.59
C PRO A 220 -26.01 -13.18 -20.70
N LEU A 221 -25.14 -12.19 -20.57
CA LEU A 221 -25.36 -11.00 -19.76
C LEU A 221 -26.32 -10.06 -20.49
N THR A 222 -27.49 -9.80 -19.89
CA THR A 222 -28.56 -8.96 -20.47
C THR A 222 -28.76 -7.64 -19.74
N LYS A 223 -27.91 -7.34 -18.75
CA LYS A 223 -27.94 -6.13 -17.92
C LYS A 223 -26.52 -5.66 -17.61
N ASP A 224 -26.39 -4.44 -17.12
CA ASP A 224 -25.15 -3.94 -16.53
C ASP A 224 -24.66 -4.94 -15.47
N THR A 225 -23.39 -5.31 -15.57
CA THR A 225 -22.79 -6.37 -14.78
C THR A 225 -21.41 -5.92 -14.34
N GLN A 226 -21.19 -5.85 -13.04
CA GLN A 226 -19.89 -5.50 -12.49
C GLN A 226 -18.96 -6.72 -12.47
N ALA A 227 -17.65 -6.48 -12.39
CA ALA A 227 -16.65 -7.52 -12.16
C ALA A 227 -16.68 -8.66 -13.19
N VAL A 228 -16.90 -8.33 -14.46
CA VAL A 228 -16.89 -9.34 -15.54
C VAL A 228 -15.49 -9.90 -15.79
N LEU A 229 -14.44 -9.17 -15.44
CA LEU A 229 -13.06 -9.61 -15.54
C LEU A 229 -12.18 -8.94 -14.49
N TYR A 230 -11.14 -9.64 -14.04
CA TYR A 230 -10.01 -9.06 -13.30
C TYR A 230 -8.73 -9.41 -14.03
N VAL A 231 -7.79 -8.47 -14.09
CA VAL A 231 -6.50 -8.66 -14.75
C VAL A 231 -5.40 -7.93 -14.01
N TYR A 232 -4.16 -8.34 -14.23
CA TYR A 232 -3.00 -7.63 -13.75
C TYR A 232 -2.77 -6.33 -14.50
N GLU A 233 -2.10 -5.39 -13.85
CA GLU A 233 -1.58 -4.20 -14.50
C GLU A 233 -0.56 -4.57 -15.57
N GLN A 234 -0.57 -3.84 -16.67
CA GLN A 234 0.27 -4.13 -17.83
C GLN A 234 0.23 -2.99 -18.83
N GLU A 235 1.33 -2.84 -19.55
CA GLU A 235 1.40 -2.08 -20.79
C GLU A 235 2.05 -2.97 -21.83
N ASN A 236 1.35 -3.26 -22.92
CA ASN A 236 1.90 -4.09 -24.00
C ASN A 236 1.16 -3.88 -25.31
N ASP A 237 1.89 -4.11 -26.40
CA ASP A 237 1.32 -4.10 -27.74
C ASP A 237 0.20 -5.15 -27.89
N GLY A 238 -0.82 -4.78 -28.67
CA GLY A 238 -1.89 -5.70 -29.05
C GLY A 238 -2.90 -6.03 -27.95
N LEU A 239 -2.95 -5.23 -26.88
CA LEU A 239 -3.98 -5.34 -25.86
C LEU A 239 -5.35 -5.02 -26.47
N GLU A 240 -6.18 -6.04 -26.68
CA GLU A 240 -7.47 -5.95 -27.36
C GLU A 240 -8.57 -6.60 -26.52
N ILE A 241 -9.68 -5.89 -26.33
CA ILE A 241 -10.93 -6.47 -25.84
C ILE A 241 -11.75 -6.98 -27.02
N VAL A 242 -12.20 -8.22 -26.93
CA VAL A 242 -13.17 -8.84 -27.84
C VAL A 242 -14.44 -9.19 -27.07
N VAL A 243 -15.58 -8.74 -27.56
CA VAL A 243 -16.90 -9.03 -27.00
C VAL A 243 -17.77 -9.72 -28.04
N GLU A 244 -18.27 -10.91 -27.70
CA GLU A 244 -19.27 -11.60 -28.51
C GLU A 244 -20.67 -11.28 -27.95
N ALA A 245 -21.50 -10.65 -28.77
CA ALA A 245 -22.83 -10.19 -28.39
C ALA A 245 -23.90 -10.60 -29.40
N GLU A 246 -25.15 -10.66 -28.94
CA GLU A 246 -26.33 -10.69 -29.80
C GLU A 246 -27.10 -9.39 -29.59
N ILE A 247 -27.34 -8.64 -30.67
CA ILE A 247 -28.07 -7.37 -30.64
C ILE A 247 -29.24 -7.48 -31.61
N ASP A 248 -30.47 -7.39 -31.09
CA ASP A 248 -31.73 -7.57 -31.82
C ASP A 248 -31.76 -8.84 -32.67
N GLY A 249 -31.30 -9.96 -32.09
CA GLY A 249 -31.27 -11.27 -32.75
C GLY A 249 -30.11 -11.47 -33.73
N LYS A 250 -29.18 -10.51 -33.83
CA LYS A 250 -28.00 -10.62 -34.70
C LYS A 250 -26.71 -10.79 -33.89
N ALA A 251 -26.03 -11.91 -34.11
CA ALA A 251 -24.69 -12.14 -33.60
C ALA A 251 -23.70 -11.08 -34.15
N THR A 252 -22.94 -10.48 -33.24
CA THR A 252 -22.02 -9.38 -33.52
C THR A 252 -20.76 -9.54 -32.66
N THR A 253 -19.59 -9.49 -33.29
CA THR A 253 -18.29 -9.45 -32.61
C THR A 253 -17.80 -8.01 -32.55
N LEU A 254 -17.56 -7.49 -31.35
CA LEU A 254 -17.03 -6.15 -31.11
C LEU A 254 -15.57 -6.25 -30.67
N ARG A 255 -14.74 -5.34 -31.17
CA ARG A 255 -13.30 -5.30 -30.89
C ARG A 255 -12.88 -3.88 -30.52
N LYS A 256 -12.02 -3.77 -29.52
CA LYS A 256 -11.39 -2.51 -29.13
C LYS A 256 -9.96 -2.74 -28.68
N THR A 257 -9.02 -2.18 -29.42
CA THR A 257 -7.64 -2.02 -28.97
C THR A 257 -7.62 -0.98 -27.85
N LEU A 258 -6.88 -1.29 -26.79
CA LEU A 258 -6.64 -0.39 -25.67
C LEU A 258 -5.32 0.35 -25.94
N ASP A 259 -5.40 1.67 -26.03
CA ASP A 259 -4.27 2.55 -26.38
C ASP A 259 -3.59 3.12 -25.12
N CYS A 260 -3.82 2.50 -23.96
CA CYS A 260 -3.28 2.92 -22.68
C CYS A 260 -2.86 1.70 -21.85
N ALA A 261 -2.02 1.95 -20.86
CA ALA A 261 -1.73 0.98 -19.82
C ALA A 261 -2.99 0.58 -19.03
N LEU A 262 -3.04 -0.67 -18.58
CA LEU A 262 -3.93 -1.09 -17.51
C LEU A 262 -3.20 -0.92 -16.19
N GLU A 263 -3.80 -0.17 -15.28
CA GLU A 263 -3.25 0.10 -13.97
C GLU A 263 -4.03 -0.68 -12.91
N ARG A 264 -3.30 -1.15 -11.89
CA ARG A 264 -3.90 -1.83 -10.75
C ARG A 264 -4.84 -0.88 -9.99
N ASN A 265 -5.77 -1.46 -9.23
CA ASN A 265 -6.73 -0.72 -8.41
C ASN A 265 -7.68 0.22 -9.19
N LYS A 266 -7.79 0.07 -10.52
CA LYS A 266 -8.75 0.80 -11.35
C LYS A 266 -9.92 -0.07 -11.82
N ILE A 267 -11.04 0.59 -12.10
CA ILE A 267 -12.20 -0.01 -12.77
C ILE A 267 -12.25 0.51 -14.21
N TYR A 268 -12.30 -0.42 -15.15
CA TYR A 268 -12.48 -0.15 -16.58
C TYR A 268 -13.91 -0.51 -16.98
N THR A 269 -14.65 0.44 -17.54
CA THR A 269 -16.03 0.17 -17.96
C THR A 269 -16.10 -0.15 -19.44
N LEU A 270 -16.50 -1.36 -19.78
CA LEU A 270 -16.85 -1.81 -21.14
C LEU A 270 -18.28 -1.37 -21.45
N THR A 271 -18.44 -0.39 -22.34
CA THR A 271 -19.79 0.03 -22.76
C THR A 271 -20.14 -0.53 -24.13
N VAL A 272 -21.11 -1.43 -24.21
CA VAL A 272 -21.69 -1.89 -25.48
C VAL A 272 -22.82 -0.94 -25.87
N ARG A 273 -22.57 -0.09 -26.87
CA ARG A 273 -23.56 0.86 -27.40
C ARG A 273 -24.09 0.42 -28.74
N LYS A 274 -25.39 0.65 -28.97
CA LYS A 274 -25.98 0.62 -30.32
C LYS A 274 -26.45 2.04 -30.64
N ASP A 275 -25.69 2.72 -31.48
CA ASP A 275 -26.08 3.99 -32.08
C ASP A 275 -26.99 3.69 -33.28
N VAL A 276 -27.74 4.67 -33.77
CA VAL A 276 -28.68 4.49 -34.89
C VAL A 276 -27.99 3.98 -36.17
N ILE A 277 -26.65 3.99 -36.22
CA ILE A 277 -25.85 3.57 -37.39
C ILE A 277 -24.60 2.72 -37.02
N ASP A 278 -24.21 2.55 -35.74
CA ASP A 278 -22.93 1.89 -35.39
C ASP A 278 -22.96 1.20 -34.00
N VAL A 279 -22.19 0.13 -33.81
CA VAL A 279 -22.04 -0.56 -32.52
C VAL A 279 -20.61 -0.36 -32.03
N ARG A 280 -20.43 0.22 -30.84
CA ARG A 280 -19.11 0.60 -30.32
C ARG A 280 -18.88 0.06 -28.92
N LEU A 281 -17.59 -0.21 -28.65
CA LEU A 281 -17.06 -0.47 -27.33
C LEU A 281 -16.26 0.74 -26.87
N ASP A 282 -16.81 1.49 -25.91
CA ASP A 282 -16.08 2.55 -25.22
C ASP A 282 -15.47 2.00 -23.94
N VAL A 283 -14.23 2.36 -23.68
CA VAL A 283 -13.57 2.16 -22.39
C VAL A 283 -13.34 3.54 -21.78
N SER A 284 -14.03 3.82 -20.68
CA SER A 284 -13.81 5.03 -19.90
C SER A 284 -12.88 4.74 -18.73
N PHE A 285 -12.02 5.70 -18.44
CA PHE A 285 -11.08 5.70 -17.33
C PHE A 285 -11.59 6.71 -16.31
N ASP A 286 -11.92 6.23 -15.13
CA ASP A 286 -11.99 7.13 -13.98
C ASP A 286 -10.57 7.15 -13.41
N GLU A 287 -9.84 8.24 -13.66
CA GLU A 287 -8.59 8.57 -12.95
C GLU A 287 -8.95 9.30 -11.65
N TRP A 288 -8.34 8.92 -10.53
CA TRP A 288 -8.35 9.70 -9.30
C TRP A 288 -6.99 9.66 -8.59
N GLU A 289 -6.85 10.60 -7.65
CA GLU A 289 -5.64 11.14 -7.06
C GLU A 289 -4.42 10.22 -7.01
N GLU A 290 -3.26 10.83 -7.28
CA GLU A 290 -2.01 10.44 -6.63
C GLU A 290 -2.27 10.40 -5.12
N GLY A 291 -2.77 9.26 -4.64
CA GLY A 291 -2.24 8.68 -3.43
C GLY A 291 -0.77 8.44 -3.75
N SER A 292 0.01 9.52 -3.67
CA SER A 292 1.43 9.41 -3.41
C SER A 292 1.57 8.50 -2.20
N ASP A 293 2.74 7.91 -2.06
CA ASP A 293 3.18 7.46 -0.75
C ASP A 293 2.76 8.51 0.29
N THR A 294 2.24 8.08 1.43
CA THR A 294 1.87 9.01 2.48
C THR A 294 3.14 9.74 2.93
N GLU A 295 3.51 10.85 2.31
CA GLU A 295 4.45 11.81 2.86
C GLU A 295 3.70 12.52 3.99
N LEU A 296 3.93 12.05 5.21
CA LEU A 296 3.46 12.75 6.39
C LEU A 296 4.28 14.05 6.51
N THR A 297 3.76 15.16 6.00
CA THR A 297 4.32 16.48 6.34
C THR A 297 4.09 16.75 7.84
N PRO A 298 5.15 17.02 8.63
CA PRO A 298 5.00 17.30 10.05
C PRO A 298 4.20 18.60 10.26
N THR A 299 3.14 18.54 11.06
CA THR A 299 2.44 19.74 11.50
C THR A 299 3.18 20.37 12.66
N ARG A 300 3.89 21.47 12.37
CA ARG A 300 4.56 22.28 13.39
C ARG A 300 3.50 22.86 14.34
N ARG A 301 3.48 22.40 15.59
CA ARG A 301 2.83 23.12 16.71
C ARG A 301 3.84 23.94 17.47
#